data_AF-A0AAW9IW64-F1
#
_entry.id   AF-A0AAW9IW64-F1
#
_cell.length_a   1.000
_cell.length_b   1.000
_cell.length_c   1.000
_cell.angle_alpha   90.00
_cell.angle_beta   90.00
_cell.angle_gamma   90.00
#
_symmetry.space_group_name_H-M   'P 1'
#
loop_
_entity.id
_entity.type
_entity.pdbx_description
1 polymer ?
#
loop_
_entity_poly.entity_id
_entity_poly.type
_entity_poly.pdbx_seq_one_letter_code
_entity_poly.pdbx_strand_id
1 'polypeptide(L)'
;DLGAEKFLNIKCRYGELSPDCVVIVATVRALKNHGGVNKEQLNIPNVEALSKGISNLEKQIENIKKFNVPVVVAINKFSTDPDEEVKFIKEYCNNLGVKVALSDVWSKGGEGGVELGEIVFDTLEKDEAKYKPIYDLNDSIEYKILTIAKEIY
;
A
#
# COMPACT_ATOMS: atom_id res chain seq x y z
N ASP A 1 1.40 6.60 5.32
CA ASP A 1 2.29 7.76 5.56
C ASP A 1 2.93 7.71 6.94
N LEU A 2 2.21 7.55 8.06
CA LEU A 2 2.80 7.60 9.40
C LEU A 2 3.42 6.28 9.89
N GLY A 3 2.65 5.18 9.88
CA GLY A 3 3.09 3.91 10.47
C GLY A 3 4.30 3.31 9.75
N ALA A 4 4.21 3.19 8.43
CA ALA A 4 5.30 2.68 7.59
C ALA A 4 6.54 3.58 7.63
N GLU A 5 6.39 4.90 7.55
CA GLU A 5 7.53 5.83 7.65
C GLU A 5 8.26 5.67 8.98
N LYS A 6 7.56 5.63 10.11
CA LYS A 6 8.20 5.42 11.42
C LYS A 6 8.82 4.04 11.55
N PHE A 7 8.17 3.01 11.02
CA PHE A 7 8.74 1.66 10.99
C PHE A 7 10.08 1.67 10.24
N LEU A 8 10.09 2.24 9.03
CA LEU A 8 11.22 2.25 8.12
C LEU A 8 12.30 3.27 8.49
N ASN A 9 12.00 4.39 9.14
CA ASN A 9 13.00 5.38 9.51
C ASN A 9 13.50 5.24 10.95
N ILE A 10 12.73 4.61 11.84
CA ILE A 10 13.05 4.51 13.27
C ILE A 10 13.26 3.04 13.65
N LYS A 11 12.21 2.21 13.59
CA LYS A 11 12.26 0.83 14.12
C LYS A 11 13.30 -0.02 13.40
N CYS A 12 13.34 0.02 12.07
CA CYS A 12 14.31 -0.77 11.30
C CYS A 12 15.75 -0.38 11.62
N ARG A 13 16.04 0.91 11.84
CA ARG A 13 17.38 1.35 12.23
C ARG A 13 17.78 0.84 13.60
N TYR A 14 16.90 1.00 14.60
CA TYR A 14 17.18 0.56 15.96
C TYR A 14 17.25 -0.95 16.12
N GLY A 15 16.44 -1.68 15.34
CA GLY A 15 16.37 -3.13 15.39
C GLY A 15 17.28 -3.83 14.39
N GLU A 16 18.12 -3.10 13.65
CA GLU A 16 18.97 -3.65 12.57
C GLU A 16 18.18 -4.52 11.57
N LEU A 17 16.96 -4.08 11.24
CA LEU A 17 16.05 -4.78 10.33
C LEU A 17 16.19 -4.24 8.91
N SER A 18 16.13 -5.14 7.93
CA SER A 18 16.07 -4.81 6.50
C SER A 18 14.83 -5.46 5.89
N PRO A 19 13.72 -4.73 5.71
CA PRO A 19 12.49 -5.30 5.16
C PRO A 19 12.65 -5.71 3.68
N ASP A 20 12.24 -6.94 3.37
CA ASP A 20 12.33 -7.51 2.01
C ASP A 20 11.11 -7.21 1.14
N CYS A 21 9.95 -6.92 1.75
CA CYS A 21 8.71 -6.61 1.05
C CYS A 21 7.77 -5.81 1.96
N VAL A 22 6.93 -4.97 1.38
CA VAL A 22 5.84 -4.27 2.06
C VAL A 22 4.51 -4.59 1.39
N VAL A 23 3.52 -4.99 2.19
CA VAL A 23 2.13 -5.12 1.75
C VAL A 23 1.35 -3.87 2.15
N ILE A 24 0.76 -3.18 1.17
CA ILE A 24 -0.17 -2.07 1.39
C ILE A 24 -1.59 -2.60 1.27
N VAL A 25 -2.35 -2.50 2.36
CA VAL A 25 -3.77 -2.92 2.38
C VAL A 25 -4.66 -1.76 1.94
N ALA A 26 -5.59 -2.03 1.03
CA ALA A 26 -6.60 -1.09 0.58
C ALA A 26 -7.99 -1.75 0.53
N THR A 27 -9.05 -0.94 0.54
CA THR A 27 -10.43 -1.41 0.36
C THR A 27 -11.13 -0.52 -0.66
N VAL A 28 -12.07 -1.08 -1.43
CA VAL A 28 -12.88 -0.33 -2.40
C VAL A 28 -13.59 0.84 -1.71
N ARG A 29 -14.17 0.59 -0.54
CA ARG A 29 -14.88 1.59 0.26
C ARG A 29 -13.98 2.74 0.72
N ALA A 30 -12.78 2.45 1.22
CA ALA A 30 -11.85 3.51 1.66
C ALA A 30 -11.41 4.38 0.47
N LEU A 31 -11.11 3.76 -0.67
CA LEU A 31 -10.71 4.51 -1.86
C LEU A 31 -11.87 5.36 -2.41
N LYS A 32 -13.11 4.86 -2.42
CA LYS A 32 -14.28 5.70 -2.72
C LYS A 32 -14.44 6.87 -1.75
N ASN A 33 -14.18 6.65 -0.46
CA ASN A 33 -14.23 7.73 0.53
C ASN A 33 -13.16 8.80 0.25
N HIS A 34 -11.93 8.39 -0.09
CA HIS A 34 -10.89 9.32 -0.56
C HIS A 34 -11.29 10.04 -1.86
N GLY A 35 -12.15 9.44 -2.68
CA GLY A 35 -12.76 10.05 -3.86
C GLY A 35 -13.91 11.01 -3.58
N GLY A 36 -14.28 11.22 -2.30
CA GLY A 36 -15.33 12.14 -1.88
C GLY A 36 -16.70 11.50 -1.60
N VAL A 37 -16.82 10.17 -1.62
CA VAL A 37 -18.09 9.50 -1.28
C VAL A 37 -18.32 9.52 0.23
N ASN A 38 -19.52 9.97 0.63
CA ASN A 38 -19.94 9.97 2.03
C ASN A 38 -20.07 8.55 2.59
N LYS A 39 -19.86 8.39 3.90
CA LYS A 39 -19.80 7.07 4.56
C LYS A 39 -21.07 6.24 4.34
N GLU A 40 -22.21 6.90 4.26
CA GLU A 40 -23.54 6.32 4.07
C GLU A 40 -23.75 5.76 2.66
N GLN A 41 -22.94 6.20 1.69
CA GLN A 41 -23.07 5.85 0.27
C GLN A 41 -21.99 4.87 -0.23
N LEU A 42 -21.09 4.41 0.64
CA LEU A 42 -19.94 3.58 0.23
C LEU A 42 -20.32 2.20 -0.34
N ASN A 43 -21.53 1.72 -0.09
CA ASN A 43 -22.03 0.45 -0.61
C ASN A 43 -22.63 0.57 -2.03
N ILE A 44 -22.74 1.79 -2.56
CA ILE A 44 -23.21 2.02 -3.93
C ILE A 44 -21.99 1.96 -4.86
N PRO A 45 -22.01 1.16 -5.95
CA PRO A 45 -20.95 1.14 -6.95
C PRO A 45 -20.70 2.54 -7.53
N ASN A 46 -19.44 2.97 -7.59
CA ASN A 46 -19.02 4.26 -8.12
C ASN A 46 -17.53 4.23 -8.53
N VAL A 47 -17.26 3.70 -9.73
CA VAL A 47 -15.92 3.65 -10.32
C VAL A 47 -15.31 5.05 -10.52
N GLU A 48 -16.13 6.08 -10.80
CA GLU A 48 -15.63 7.45 -10.96
C GLU A 48 -15.00 7.99 -9.66
N ALA A 49 -15.70 7.84 -8.54
CA ALA A 49 -15.16 8.25 -7.25
C ALA A 49 -13.96 7.39 -6.83
N LEU A 50 -14.03 6.08 -7.08
CA LEU A 50 -12.90 5.18 -6.86
C LEU A 50 -11.66 5.64 -7.63
N SER A 51 -11.82 6.04 -8.89
CA SER A 51 -10.74 6.58 -9.73
C SER A 51 -10.18 7.90 -9.21
N LYS A 52 -10.97 8.73 -8.51
CA LYS A 52 -10.45 9.96 -7.87
C LYS A 52 -9.64 9.63 -6.61
N GLY A 53 -10.14 8.69 -5.79
CA GLY A 53 -9.50 8.31 -4.54
C GLY A 53 -8.31 7.35 -4.68
N ILE A 54 -8.13 6.72 -5.84
CA ILE A 54 -7.00 5.81 -6.10
C ILE A 54 -5.63 6.51 -5.94
N SER A 55 -5.59 7.83 -6.15
CA SER A 55 -4.42 8.68 -5.92
C SER A 55 -3.83 8.55 -4.51
N ASN A 56 -4.66 8.27 -3.50
CA ASN A 56 -4.20 7.99 -2.15
C ASN A 56 -3.37 6.69 -2.10
N LEU A 57 -3.82 5.62 -2.77
CA LEU A 57 -3.07 4.35 -2.85
C LEU A 57 -1.80 4.53 -3.68
N GLU A 58 -1.88 5.22 -4.81
CA GLU A 58 -0.72 5.56 -5.66
C GLU A 58 0.38 6.25 -4.85
N LYS A 59 0.03 7.29 -4.08
CA LYS A 59 0.98 8.00 -3.23
C LYS A 59 1.61 7.09 -2.16
N GLN A 60 0.84 6.18 -1.55
CA GLN A 60 1.42 5.22 -0.60
C GLN A 60 2.40 4.25 -1.28
N ILE A 61 2.09 3.78 -2.50
CA ILE A 61 2.99 2.95 -3.30
C ILE A 61 4.29 3.71 -3.59
N GLU A 62 4.20 4.95 -4.07
CA GLU A 62 5.36 5.80 -4.33
C GLU A 62 6.21 6.00 -3.07
N ASN A 63 5.57 6.27 -1.94
CA ASN A 63 6.25 6.47 -0.67
C ASN A 63 7.07 5.26 -0.26
N ILE A 64 6.54 4.03 -0.41
CA ILE A 64 7.31 2.83 -0.10
C ILE A 64 8.46 2.62 -1.10
N LYS A 65 8.24 2.91 -2.39
CA LYS A 65 9.31 2.84 -3.40
C LYS A 65 10.50 3.75 -3.05
N LYS A 66 10.31 4.88 -2.35
CA LYS A 66 11.41 5.73 -1.85
C LYS A 66 12.36 5.06 -0.86
N PHE A 67 11.89 4.01 -0.18
CA PHE A 67 12.72 3.20 0.70
C PHE A 67 13.42 2.04 -0.02
N ASN A 68 13.25 1.91 -1.34
CA ASN A 68 13.80 0.84 -2.19
C ASN A 68 13.39 -0.57 -1.73
N VAL A 69 12.14 -0.72 -1.29
CA VAL A 69 11.55 -2.02 -0.91
C VAL A 69 10.45 -2.40 -1.91
N PRO A 70 10.40 -3.66 -2.37
CA PRO A 70 9.29 -4.17 -3.18
C PRO A 70 7.93 -3.95 -2.52
N VAL A 71 6.93 -3.61 -3.34
CA VAL A 71 5.56 -3.29 -2.88
C VAL A 71 4.58 -4.27 -3.47
N VAL A 72 3.71 -4.81 -2.61
CA VAL A 72 2.54 -5.60 -2.99
C VAL A 72 1.29 -4.90 -2.46
N VAL A 73 0.22 -4.86 -3.25
CA VAL A 73 -1.08 -4.35 -2.79
C VAL A 73 -1.99 -5.52 -2.43
N ALA A 74 -2.66 -5.43 -1.28
CA ALA A 74 -3.72 -6.35 -0.89
C ALA A 74 -5.06 -5.59 -0.87
N ILE A 75 -5.98 -5.97 -1.74
CA ILE A 75 -7.36 -5.49 -1.70
C ILE A 75 -8.11 -6.34 -0.68
N ASN A 76 -8.46 -5.78 0.48
CA ASN A 76 -9.25 -6.50 1.46
C ASN A 76 -10.73 -6.49 1.04
N LYS A 77 -11.25 -7.66 0.70
CA LYS A 77 -12.58 -7.85 0.12
C LYS A 77 -13.69 -7.62 1.14
N PHE A 78 -14.73 -6.92 0.73
CA PHE A 78 -16.04 -6.93 1.37
C PHE A 78 -17.08 -7.64 0.50
N SER A 79 -18.11 -8.21 1.13
CA SER A 79 -19.20 -8.90 0.42
C SER A 79 -20.01 -8.01 -0.52
N THR A 80 -19.93 -6.70 -0.34
CA THR A 80 -20.62 -5.68 -1.14
C THR A 80 -19.74 -5.09 -2.23
N ASP A 81 -18.46 -5.46 -2.31
CA ASP A 81 -17.54 -4.91 -3.30
C ASP A 81 -17.92 -5.46 -4.70
N PRO A 82 -18.28 -4.59 -5.66
CA PRO A 82 -18.57 -4.98 -7.03
C PRO A 82 -17.29 -5.44 -7.75
N ASP A 83 -17.41 -6.44 -8.61
CA ASP A 83 -16.28 -6.99 -9.37
C ASP A 83 -15.61 -5.92 -10.26
N GLU A 84 -16.39 -4.98 -10.81
CA GLU A 84 -15.86 -3.87 -11.63
C GLU A 84 -14.94 -2.92 -10.83
N GLU A 85 -15.26 -2.67 -9.56
CA GLU A 85 -14.47 -1.79 -8.69
C GLU A 85 -13.17 -2.49 -8.26
N VAL A 86 -13.25 -3.79 -7.97
CA VAL A 86 -12.06 -4.61 -7.69
C VAL A 86 -11.16 -4.69 -8.92
N LYS A 87 -11.74 -4.93 -10.11
CA LYS A 87 -11.01 -5.00 -11.38
C LYS A 87 -10.30 -3.69 -11.69
N PHE A 88 -10.96 -2.56 -11.48
CA PHE A 88 -10.35 -1.24 -11.65
C PHE A 88 -9.08 -1.08 -10.80
N ILE A 89 -9.12 -1.44 -9.50
CA ILE A 89 -7.94 -1.35 -8.62
C ILE A 89 -6.83 -2.29 -9.11
N LYS A 90 -7.18 -3.52 -9.51
CA LYS A 90 -6.19 -4.49 -10.02
C LYS A 90 -5.49 -3.96 -11.28
N GLU A 91 -6.25 -3.49 -12.26
CA GLU A 91 -5.73 -2.91 -13.50
C GLU A 91 -4.84 -1.69 -13.22
N TYR A 92 -5.26 -0.81 -12.32
CA TYR A 92 -4.49 0.38 -11.95
C TYR A 92 -3.15 0.01 -11.32
N CYS A 93 -3.12 -0.93 -10.37
CA CYS A 93 -1.87 -1.39 -9.75
C CYS A 93 -0.94 -2.05 -10.78
N ASN A 94 -1.48 -2.87 -11.69
CA ASN A 94 -0.72 -3.51 -12.76
C ASN A 94 -0.08 -2.48 -13.71
N ASN A 95 -0.79 -1.40 -14.05
CA ASN A 95 -0.25 -0.31 -14.86
C ASN A 95 0.92 0.43 -14.18
N LEU A 96 0.96 0.45 -12.85
CA LEU A 96 2.08 0.97 -12.05
C LEU A 96 3.23 -0.03 -11.86
N GLY A 97 3.11 -1.23 -12.44
CA GLY A 97 4.05 -2.33 -12.26
C GLY A 97 4.05 -2.90 -10.85
N VAL A 98 2.92 -2.82 -10.13
CA VAL A 98 2.79 -3.28 -8.74
C VAL A 98 1.89 -4.50 -8.67
N LYS A 99 2.40 -5.58 -8.08
CA LYS A 99 1.65 -6.82 -7.88
C LYS A 99 0.50 -6.59 -6.89
N VAL A 100 -0.65 -7.19 -7.17
CA VAL A 100 -1.88 -6.96 -6.41
C VAL A 100 -2.68 -8.25 -6.23
N ALA A 101 -3.14 -8.50 -5.00
CA ALA A 101 -3.96 -9.66 -4.64
C ALA A 101 -5.33 -9.22 -4.11
N LEU A 102 -6.37 -10.03 -4.34
CA LEU A 102 -7.63 -9.90 -3.61
C LEU A 102 -7.55 -10.79 -2.36
N SER A 103 -7.79 -10.23 -1.19
CA SER A 103 -7.72 -10.94 0.08
C SER A 103 -9.10 -11.08 0.72
N ASP A 104 -9.51 -12.32 0.96
CA ASP A 104 -10.78 -12.69 1.61
C ASP A 104 -10.54 -13.37 2.97
N VAL A 105 -9.43 -13.01 3.63
CA VAL A 105 -9.00 -13.62 4.90
C VAL A 105 -9.99 -13.44 6.03
N TRP A 106 -10.83 -12.40 5.97
CA TRP A 106 -11.86 -12.15 6.97
C TRP A 106 -12.96 -13.22 6.94
N SER A 107 -13.40 -13.65 5.74
CA SER A 107 -14.48 -14.64 5.62
C SER A 107 -13.98 -16.08 5.50
N LYS A 108 -12.78 -16.30 4.94
CA LYS A 108 -12.22 -17.63 4.65
C LYS A 108 -11.00 -18.01 5.49
N GLY A 109 -10.58 -17.16 6.43
CA GLY A 109 -9.35 -17.39 7.19
C GLY A 109 -8.12 -17.47 6.27
N GLY A 110 -7.18 -18.37 6.57
CA GLY A 110 -5.94 -18.51 5.80
C GLY A 110 -6.15 -18.82 4.31
N GLU A 111 -7.20 -19.56 3.95
CA GLU A 111 -7.52 -19.89 2.55
C GLU A 111 -7.79 -18.63 1.71
N GLY A 112 -8.40 -17.60 2.31
CA GLY A 112 -8.67 -16.33 1.65
C GLY A 112 -7.43 -15.47 1.40
N GLY A 113 -6.26 -15.88 1.92
CA GLY A 113 -4.99 -15.16 1.80
C GLY A 113 -3.96 -15.87 0.92
N VAL A 114 -4.29 -17.02 0.33
CA VAL A 114 -3.32 -17.82 -0.46
C VAL A 114 -2.78 -17.03 -1.65
N GLU A 115 -3.64 -16.34 -2.42
CA GLU A 115 -3.21 -15.48 -3.56
C GLU A 115 -2.20 -14.42 -3.09
N LEU A 116 -2.46 -13.77 -1.95
CA LEU A 116 -1.54 -12.78 -1.38
C LEU A 116 -0.23 -13.42 -0.92
N GLY A 117 -0.30 -14.59 -0.28
CA GLY A 117 0.88 -15.34 0.18
C GLY A 117 1.78 -15.75 -0.98
N GLU A 118 1.21 -16.28 -2.06
CA GLU A 118 1.93 -16.64 -3.28
C GLU A 118 2.59 -15.42 -3.93
N ILE A 119 1.86 -14.30 -4.06
CA ILE A 119 2.42 -13.06 -4.62
C ILE A 119 3.57 -12.51 -3.77
N VAL A 120 3.43 -12.55 -2.44
CA VAL A 120 4.52 -12.12 -1.53
C VAL A 120 5.71 -13.05 -1.67
N PHE A 121 5.50 -14.36 -1.67
CA PHE A 121 6.57 -15.34 -1.86
C PHE A 121 7.32 -15.13 -3.19
N ASP A 122 6.58 -14.98 -4.29
CA ASP A 122 7.13 -14.68 -5.62
C ASP A 122 7.90 -13.35 -5.65
N THR A 123 7.50 -12.37 -4.85
CA THR A 123 8.20 -11.09 -4.72
C THR A 123 9.51 -11.25 -3.98
N LEU A 124 9.52 -12.02 -2.90
CA LEU A 124 10.74 -12.32 -2.14
C LEU A 124 11.75 -13.13 -2.96
N GLU A 125 11.29 -14.00 -3.86
CA GLU A 125 12.21 -14.78 -4.72
C GLU A 125 12.78 -13.98 -5.91
N LYS A 126 11.99 -13.09 -6.50
CA LYS A 126 12.33 -12.45 -7.80
C LYS A 126 12.84 -11.02 -7.68
N ASP A 127 12.43 -10.30 -6.64
CA ASP A 127 12.73 -8.88 -6.47
C ASP A 127 13.73 -8.68 -5.32
N GLU A 128 14.77 -7.89 -5.56
CA GLU A 128 15.80 -7.58 -4.56
C GLU A 128 15.43 -6.30 -3.80
N ALA A 129 15.27 -6.37 -2.47
CA ALA A 129 15.12 -5.20 -1.63
C ALA A 129 16.48 -4.53 -1.36
N LYS A 130 16.56 -3.22 -1.57
CA LYS A 130 17.75 -2.40 -1.26
C LYS A 130 17.41 -1.35 -0.22
N TYR A 131 16.74 -1.82 0.84
CA TYR A 131 16.15 -0.99 1.87
C TYR A 131 17.10 0.12 2.33
N LYS A 132 16.62 1.36 2.26
CA LYS A 132 17.34 2.53 2.74
C LYS A 132 16.37 3.54 3.37
N PRO A 133 16.67 4.07 4.56
CA PRO A 133 15.93 5.21 5.10
C PRO A 133 16.06 6.47 4.23
N ILE A 134 15.05 7.35 4.28
CA ILE A 134 14.98 8.55 3.41
C ILE A 134 15.86 9.72 3.88
N TYR A 135 16.50 9.63 5.05
CA TYR A 135 17.43 10.65 5.58
C TYR A 135 18.57 10.00 6.37
N ASP A 136 19.64 10.73 6.66
CA ASP A 136 20.75 10.26 7.50
C ASP A 136 20.59 10.67 8.98
N LEU A 137 21.18 9.91 9.91
CA LEU A 137 21.15 10.28 11.32
C LEU A 137 22.00 11.52 11.63
N ASN A 138 22.97 11.84 10.78
CA ASN A 138 23.82 13.03 10.90
C ASN A 138 23.18 14.30 10.33
N ASP A 139 22.04 14.18 9.62
CA ASP A 139 21.31 15.35 9.13
C ASP A 139 20.75 16.21 10.27
N SER A 140 20.56 17.51 10.03
CA SER A 140 19.93 18.39 11.01
C SER A 140 18.48 17.97 11.28
N ILE A 141 17.96 18.33 12.45
CA ILE A 141 16.57 18.03 12.83
C ILE A 141 15.61 18.69 11.83
N GLU A 142 15.85 19.96 11.47
CA GLU A 142 15.00 20.65 10.48
C GLU A 142 15.03 19.95 9.13
N TYR A 143 16.21 19.49 8.67
CA TYR A 143 16.33 18.78 7.41
C TYR A 143 15.54 17.47 7.42
N LYS A 144 15.65 16.66 8.49
CA LYS A 144 14.88 15.40 8.62
C LYS A 144 13.37 15.65 8.56
N ILE A 145 12.89 16.68 9.26
CA ILE A 145 11.47 17.06 9.26
C ILE A 145 11.04 17.47 7.85
N LEU A 146 11.83 18.32 7.18
CA LEU A 146 11.54 18.78 5.81
C LEU A 146 11.56 17.63 4.81
N THR A 147 12.49 16.68 4.94
CA THR A 147 12.55 15.48 4.09
C THR A 147 11.30 14.64 4.25
N ILE A 148 10.85 14.36 5.47
CA ILE A 148 9.59 13.64 5.68
C ILE A 148 8.42 14.41 5.06
N ALA A 149 8.33 15.71 5.31
CA ALA A 149 7.21 16.53 4.84
C ALA A 149 7.14 16.64 3.30
N LYS A 150 8.28 16.67 2.61
CA LYS A 150 8.33 16.77 1.14
C LYS A 150 8.23 15.42 0.46
N GLU A 151 8.83 14.39 1.05
CA GLU A 151 8.94 13.10 0.40
C GLU A 151 7.75 12.19 0.70
N ILE A 152 7.16 12.25 1.90
CA ILE A 152 6.12 11.31 2.34
C ILE A 152 4.71 11.90 2.29
N TYR A 153 4.54 13.16 2.67
CA TYR A 153 3.24 13.83 2.68
C TYR A 153 2.87 14.38 1.29
#